data_AF-A0A7J6UR54-F1
#
_entry.id   AF-A0A7J6UR54-F1
#
_cell.length_a   1.000
_cell.length_b   1.000
_cell.length_c   1.000
_cell.angle_alpha   90.00
_cell.angle_beta   90.00
_cell.angle_gamma   90.00
#
_symmetry.space_group_name_H-M   'P 1'
#
loop_
_entity.id
_entity.type
_entity.pdbx_description
1 polymer ?
#
loop_
_entity_poly.entity_id
_entity_poly.type
_entity_poly.pdbx_seq_one_letter_code
_entity_poly.pdbx_strand_id
1 'polypeptide(L)'
;MNGQDNYGNTPLHIAALADNATIGSLFLYNNRVDKTIANMQALRAVDMIHFDYDKRKAGVYRLTDRVGEKEIKDQTDFDLLVGALIATVSFTAGITVPGGYTSDGPNKGTAILAKKISFKIFSISNTIALLLSLYAVFSHFCVKRLHKKEDIIYQLNVATYCSFGAIFAMVVAFITGSYAVLAVTEEFSITVCVLCCCFFIFAFRTLWGMIMQENPSFLSAWKSFISTWK
;
A
#
# COMPACT_ATOMS: atom_id res chain seq x y z
N MET A 1 40.30 2.97 7.03
CA MET A 1 39.18 2.04 6.80
C MET A 1 37.83 2.75 6.66
N ASN A 2 37.66 3.97 7.19
CA ASN A 2 36.40 4.74 7.09
C ASN A 2 36.50 6.00 6.21
N GLY A 3 37.60 6.16 5.46
CA GLY A 3 37.74 7.28 4.52
C GLY A 3 36.69 7.15 3.41
N GLN A 4 36.12 8.26 3.00
CA GLN A 4 35.14 8.34 1.92
C GLN A 4 35.81 8.82 0.64
N ASP A 5 35.40 8.28 -0.50
CA ASP A 5 35.77 8.80 -1.82
C ASP A 5 34.94 10.06 -2.19
N ASN A 6 35.14 10.57 -3.41
CA ASN A 6 34.41 11.73 -3.93
C ASN A 6 32.88 11.50 -4.05
N TYR A 7 32.41 10.27 -3.87
CA TYR A 7 31.00 9.88 -3.91
C TYR A 7 30.45 9.52 -2.51
N GLY A 8 31.25 9.69 -1.45
CA GLY A 8 30.88 9.33 -0.09
C GLY A 8 31.02 7.84 0.24
N ASN A 9 31.57 7.02 -0.67
CA ASN A 9 31.71 5.58 -0.47
C ASN A 9 32.90 5.27 0.42
N THR A 10 32.68 4.44 1.43
CA THR A 10 33.75 3.83 2.23
C THR A 10 34.29 2.57 1.53
N PRO A 11 35.47 2.06 1.92
CA PRO A 11 35.95 0.75 1.43
C PRO A 11 34.92 -0.38 1.56
N LEU A 12 34.05 -0.33 2.57
CA LEU A 12 32.94 -1.27 2.72
C LEU A 12 31.84 -1.08 1.67
N HIS A 13 31.52 0.16 1.27
CA HIS A 13 30.61 0.43 0.15
C HIS A 13 31.18 -0.10 -1.18
N ILE A 14 32.48 0.09 -1.42
CA ILE A 14 33.13 -0.42 -2.63
C ILE A 14 33.11 -1.96 -2.64
N ALA A 15 33.35 -2.60 -1.50
CA ALA A 15 33.25 -4.05 -1.37
C ALA A 15 31.82 -4.56 -1.61
N ALA A 16 30.80 -3.84 -1.16
CA ALA A 16 29.39 -4.13 -1.41
C ALA A 16 29.03 -3.97 -2.90
N LEU A 17 29.46 -2.87 -3.54
CA LEU A 17 29.25 -2.60 -4.97
C LEU A 17 29.93 -3.63 -5.87
N ALA A 18 31.10 -4.13 -5.47
CA ALA A 18 31.82 -5.18 -6.19
C ALA A 18 31.20 -6.58 -6.00
N ASP A 19 30.15 -6.70 -5.18
CA ASP A 19 29.52 -7.97 -4.77
C ASP A 19 30.53 -9.05 -4.32
N ASN A 20 31.64 -8.61 -3.73
CA ASN A 20 32.70 -9.50 -3.32
C ASN A 20 32.49 -9.92 -1.87
N ALA A 21 31.84 -11.07 -1.66
CA ALA A 21 31.51 -11.59 -0.34
C ALA A 21 32.75 -11.77 0.57
N THR A 22 33.91 -12.12 0.03
CA THR A 22 35.13 -12.33 0.82
C THR A 22 35.67 -11.02 1.38
N ILE A 23 35.76 -9.99 0.54
CA ILE A 23 36.23 -8.66 0.94
C ILE A 23 35.17 -7.96 1.81
N GLY A 24 33.89 -8.08 1.42
CA GLY A 24 32.77 -7.51 2.14
C GLY A 24 32.63 -8.08 3.55
N SER A 25 32.71 -9.40 3.72
CA SER A 25 32.68 -10.03 5.05
C SER A 25 33.89 -9.66 5.91
N LEU A 26 35.09 -9.52 5.32
CA LEU A 26 36.28 -9.07 6.02
C LEU A 26 36.11 -7.67 6.62
N PHE A 27 35.53 -6.74 5.85
CA PHE A 27 35.24 -5.39 6.34
C PHE A 27 34.05 -5.38 7.32
N LEU A 28 33.01 -6.18 7.09
CA LEU A 28 31.85 -6.29 7.99
C LEU A 28 32.23 -6.77 9.39
N TYR A 29 33.09 -7.78 9.49
CA TYR A 29 33.50 -8.34 10.79
C TYR A 29 34.60 -7.51 11.48
N ASN A 30 35.09 -6.45 10.84
CA ASN A 30 36.07 -5.56 11.45
C ASN A 30 35.37 -4.50 12.31
N ASN A 31 35.70 -4.47 13.61
CA ASN A 31 35.13 -3.50 14.55
C ASN A 31 35.55 -2.05 14.29
N ARG A 32 36.65 -1.81 13.55
CA ARG A 32 37.12 -0.46 13.22
C ARG A 32 36.38 0.15 12.03
N VAL A 33 35.64 -0.66 11.28
CA VAL A 33 34.84 -0.21 10.14
C VAL A 33 33.52 0.32 10.64
N ASP A 34 33.25 1.59 10.35
CA ASP A 34 31.96 2.21 10.62
C ASP A 34 30.95 1.79 9.56
N LYS A 35 29.84 1.23 10.03
CA LYS A 35 28.77 0.62 9.23
C LYS A 35 27.56 1.55 9.12
N THR A 36 27.62 2.71 9.76
CA THR A 36 26.55 3.72 9.81
C THR A 36 26.71 4.81 8.76
N ILE A 37 27.91 4.93 8.18
CA ILE A 37 28.22 5.91 7.14
C ILE A 37 27.34 5.64 5.92
N ALA A 38 26.67 6.68 5.44
CA ALA A 38 25.94 6.68 4.19
C ALA A 38 26.73 7.43 3.10
N ASN A 39 26.58 7.00 1.85
CA ASN A 39 27.15 7.67 0.69
C ASN A 39 26.29 8.89 0.27
N MET A 40 26.66 9.57 -0.83
CA MET A 40 25.90 10.72 -1.35
C MET A 40 24.46 10.39 -1.78
N GLN A 41 24.13 9.10 -1.96
CA GLN A 41 22.76 8.62 -2.25
C GLN A 41 21.98 8.28 -0.97
N ALA A 42 22.53 8.60 0.20
CA ALA A 42 22.00 8.22 1.51
C ALA A 42 21.90 6.69 1.75
N LEU A 43 22.63 5.88 0.98
CA LEU A 43 22.70 4.44 1.15
C LEU A 43 23.87 4.07 2.05
N ARG A 44 23.65 3.18 3.02
CA ARG A 44 24.73 2.59 3.81
C ARG A 44 25.24 1.32 3.14
N ALA A 45 26.51 1.03 3.32
CA ALA A 45 27.11 -0.17 2.74
C ALA A 45 26.40 -1.47 3.15
N VAL A 46 25.87 -1.54 4.37
CA VAL A 46 25.13 -2.72 4.87
C VAL A 46 23.79 -2.95 4.16
N ASP A 47 23.20 -1.89 3.59
CA ASP A 47 21.95 -1.94 2.84
C ASP A 47 22.19 -2.37 1.38
N MET A 48 23.44 -2.28 0.91
CA MET A 48 23.88 -2.63 -0.46
C MET A 48 24.44 -4.06 -0.58
N ILE A 49 24.64 -4.75 0.54
CA ILE A 49 25.23 -6.09 0.56
C ILE A 49 24.15 -7.12 0.21
N HIS A 50 24.39 -7.87 -0.88
CA HIS A 50 23.47 -8.91 -1.35
C HIS A 50 23.87 -10.33 -0.94
N PHE A 51 25.09 -10.52 -0.45
CA PHE A 51 25.53 -11.82 0.09
C PHE A 51 25.08 -12.02 1.53
N ASP A 52 24.85 -13.28 1.92
CA ASP A 52 24.45 -13.62 3.29
C ASP A 52 25.62 -13.45 4.28
N TYR A 53 25.33 -12.91 5.46
CA TYR A 53 26.31 -12.72 6.52
C TYR A 53 25.66 -12.67 7.90
N ASP A 54 26.45 -12.99 8.93
CA ASP A 54 25.95 -12.95 10.30
C ASP A 54 25.87 -11.51 10.83
N LYS A 55 24.65 -10.97 10.83
CA LYS A 55 24.33 -9.62 11.34
C LYS A 55 24.73 -9.41 12.79
N ARG A 56 24.74 -10.45 13.64
CA ARG A 56 25.18 -10.34 15.04
C ARG A 56 26.69 -10.21 15.11
N LYS A 57 27.42 -11.05 14.38
CA LYS A 57 28.89 -11.01 14.33
C LYS A 57 29.42 -9.72 13.69
N ALA A 58 28.71 -9.19 12.69
CA ALA A 58 29.02 -7.89 12.09
C ALA A 58 28.63 -6.69 12.96
N GLY A 59 27.93 -6.89 14.09
CA GLY A 59 27.49 -5.81 14.97
C GLY A 59 26.41 -4.91 14.37
N VAL A 60 25.74 -5.35 13.29
CA VAL A 60 24.73 -4.56 12.57
C VAL A 60 23.29 -4.98 12.87
N TYR A 61 23.08 -6.07 13.61
CA TYR A 61 21.76 -6.56 13.98
C TYR A 61 20.83 -5.45 14.50
N ARG A 62 21.30 -4.64 15.46
CA ARG A 62 20.53 -3.51 16.00
C ARG A 62 20.31 -2.38 14.98
N LEU A 63 21.21 -2.22 14.02
CA LEU A 63 21.07 -1.22 12.97
C LEU A 63 20.01 -1.66 11.96
N THR A 64 20.08 -2.91 11.48
CA THR A 64 19.11 -3.47 10.53
C THR A 64 17.71 -3.55 11.13
N ASP A 65 17.59 -3.93 12.41
CA ASP A 65 16.28 -3.98 13.08
C ASP A 65 15.65 -2.59 13.20
N ARG A 66 16.42 -1.57 13.60
CA ARG A 66 15.92 -0.17 13.68
C ARG A 66 15.47 0.36 12.32
N VAL A 67 16.11 -0.07 11.24
CA VAL A 67 15.78 0.36 9.88
C VAL A 67 14.51 -0.30 9.43
N GLY A 68 14.38 -1.62 9.61
CA GLY A 68 13.13 -2.33 9.32
C GLY A 68 11.95 -1.81 10.14
N GLU A 69 12.13 -1.52 11.43
CA GLU A 69 11.11 -0.90 12.26
C GLU A 69 10.67 0.47 11.74
N LYS A 70 11.62 1.29 11.26
CA LYS A 70 11.32 2.59 10.68
C LYS A 70 10.56 2.47 9.36
N GLU A 71 10.98 1.58 8.47
CA GLU A 71 10.30 1.34 7.19
C GLU A 71 8.86 0.85 7.39
N ILE A 72 8.65 -0.11 8.29
CA ILE A 72 7.32 -0.62 8.62
C ILE A 72 6.45 0.49 9.21
N LYS A 73 7.03 1.36 10.04
CA LYS A 73 6.31 2.49 10.63
C LYS A 73 5.93 3.54 9.58
N ASP A 74 6.86 3.93 8.72
CA ASP A 74 6.62 4.92 7.66
C ASP A 74 5.53 4.41 6.69
N GLN A 75 5.58 3.12 6.33
CA GLN A 75 4.54 2.45 5.54
C GLN A 75 3.18 2.46 6.26
N THR A 76 3.15 2.08 7.54
CA THR A 76 1.92 2.06 8.35
C THR A 76 1.31 3.46 8.48
N ASP A 77 2.13 4.49 8.67
CA ASP A 77 1.68 5.87 8.81
C ASP A 77 1.12 6.41 7.48
N PHE A 78 1.70 5.99 6.34
CA PHE A 78 1.14 6.28 5.01
C PHE A 78 -0.22 5.59 4.79
N ASP A 79 -0.35 4.31 5.11
CA ASP A 79 -1.61 3.57 4.96
C ASP A 79 -2.73 4.15 5.85
N LEU A 80 -2.38 4.56 7.08
CA LEU A 80 -3.29 5.28 7.98
C LEU A 80 -3.77 6.61 7.40
N LEU A 81 -2.87 7.38 6.76
CA LEU A 81 -3.20 8.62 6.08
C LEU A 81 -4.18 8.40 4.93
N VAL A 82 -3.91 7.40 4.07
CA VAL A 82 -4.78 7.04 2.96
C VAL A 82 -6.15 6.59 3.47
N GLY A 83 -6.20 5.75 4.51
CA GLY A 83 -7.45 5.33 5.14
C GLY A 83 -8.26 6.51 5.69
N ALA A 84 -7.62 7.38 6.49
CA ALA A 84 -8.27 8.56 7.03
C ALA A 84 -8.82 9.50 5.94
N LEU A 85 -8.08 9.65 4.83
CA LEU A 85 -8.52 10.43 3.67
C LEU A 85 -9.76 9.82 3.02
N ILE A 86 -9.74 8.51 2.72
CA ILE A 86 -10.89 7.79 2.15
C ILE A 86 -12.12 7.94 3.05
N ALA A 87 -11.96 7.79 4.36
CA ALA A 87 -13.04 7.94 5.32
C ALA A 87 -13.62 9.36 5.30
N THR A 88 -12.77 10.39 5.29
CA THR A 88 -13.20 11.79 5.30
C THR A 88 -13.92 12.18 4.01
N VAL A 89 -13.40 11.75 2.85
CA VAL A 89 -14.04 12.00 1.55
C VAL A 89 -15.38 11.28 1.46
N SER A 90 -15.45 10.00 1.87
CA SER A 90 -16.69 9.21 1.87
C SER A 90 -17.74 9.81 2.80
N PHE A 91 -17.33 10.24 4.00
CA PHE A 91 -18.20 10.89 4.98
C PHE A 91 -18.76 12.21 4.42
N THR A 92 -17.89 13.06 3.87
CA THR A 92 -18.29 14.33 3.25
C THR A 92 -19.27 14.11 2.10
N ALA A 93 -19.00 13.12 1.25
CA ALA A 93 -19.86 12.73 0.13
C ALA A 93 -21.21 12.13 0.59
N GLY A 94 -21.25 11.48 1.76
CA GLY A 94 -22.47 10.94 2.34
C GLY A 94 -23.42 12.01 2.90
N ILE A 95 -22.87 13.09 3.48
CA ILE A 95 -23.67 14.18 4.06
C ILE A 95 -23.98 15.30 3.05
N THR A 96 -23.17 15.43 2.01
CA THR A 96 -23.33 16.47 0.99
C THR A 96 -24.14 15.93 -0.17
N VAL A 97 -25.43 16.28 -0.25
CA VAL A 97 -26.30 15.82 -1.33
C VAL A 97 -26.38 16.85 -2.47
N PRO A 98 -25.79 16.57 -3.64
CA PRO A 98 -25.89 17.44 -4.80
C PRO A 98 -27.30 17.42 -5.42
N GLY A 99 -27.75 18.56 -5.94
CA GLY A 99 -29.02 18.67 -6.67
C GLY A 99 -30.22 19.13 -5.84
N GLY A 100 -30.05 19.46 -4.56
CA GLY A 100 -31.10 20.09 -3.74
C GLY A 100 -32.24 19.15 -3.31
N TYR A 101 -33.25 19.73 -2.66
CA TYR A 101 -34.40 19.02 -2.10
C TYR A 101 -35.66 19.29 -2.90
N THR A 102 -36.54 18.30 -2.98
CA THR A 102 -37.85 18.43 -3.63
C THR A 102 -38.72 19.42 -2.84
N SER A 103 -39.17 20.49 -3.48
CA SER A 103 -39.96 21.56 -2.86
C SER A 103 -41.48 21.30 -2.86
N ASP A 104 -41.97 20.44 -3.76
CA ASP A 104 -43.40 20.23 -4.01
C ASP A 104 -43.82 18.74 -4.05
N GLY A 105 -45.03 18.46 -3.58
CA GLY A 105 -45.65 17.12 -3.55
C GLY A 105 -45.44 16.33 -2.25
N PRO A 106 -45.94 15.07 -2.17
CA PRO A 106 -45.89 14.25 -0.95
C PRO A 106 -44.47 13.83 -0.52
N ASN A 107 -43.46 14.03 -1.37
CA ASN A 107 -42.04 13.73 -1.09
C ASN A 107 -41.21 14.98 -0.77
N LYS A 108 -41.85 16.05 -0.26
CA LYS A 108 -41.19 17.31 0.09
C LYS A 108 -40.07 17.09 1.12
N GLY A 109 -38.91 17.70 0.88
CA GLY A 109 -37.72 17.53 1.73
C GLY A 109 -36.84 16.31 1.41
N THR A 110 -37.19 15.49 0.41
CA THR A 110 -36.29 14.44 -0.08
C THR A 110 -35.33 14.98 -1.13
N ALA A 111 -34.07 14.52 -1.11
CA ALA A 111 -33.09 14.90 -2.11
C ALA A 111 -33.53 14.49 -3.51
N ILE A 112 -33.42 15.39 -4.48
CA ILE A 112 -33.89 15.17 -5.86
C ILE A 112 -33.17 13.96 -6.48
N LEU A 113 -31.89 13.78 -6.17
CA LEU A 113 -31.07 12.66 -6.64
C LEU A 113 -31.39 11.32 -5.95
N ALA A 114 -32.04 11.30 -4.78
CA ALA A 114 -32.35 10.06 -4.05
C ALA A 114 -33.26 9.09 -4.81
N LYS A 115 -33.99 9.60 -5.81
CA LYS A 115 -34.84 8.79 -6.68
C LYS A 115 -34.05 8.06 -7.78
N LYS A 116 -32.84 8.51 -8.12
CA LYS A 116 -32.01 7.89 -9.17
C LYS A 116 -31.29 6.65 -8.64
N ILE A 117 -31.29 5.57 -9.43
CA ILE A 117 -30.61 4.32 -9.10
C ILE A 117 -29.10 4.54 -8.91
N SER A 118 -28.47 5.32 -9.79
CA SER A 118 -27.02 5.63 -9.71
C SER A 118 -26.63 6.30 -8.39
N PHE A 119 -27.50 7.16 -7.84
CA PHE A 119 -27.24 7.83 -6.56
C PHE A 119 -27.38 6.88 -5.36
N LYS A 120 -28.29 5.90 -5.42
CA LYS A 120 -28.40 4.86 -4.39
C LYS A 120 -27.13 3.99 -4.34
N ILE A 121 -26.64 3.58 -5.51
CA ILE A 121 -25.40 2.80 -5.61
C ILE A 121 -24.21 3.63 -5.10
N PHE A 122 -24.11 4.90 -5.51
CA PHE A 122 -23.12 5.84 -4.99
C PHE A 122 -23.10 5.91 -3.45
N SER A 123 -24.26 6.09 -2.83
CA SER A 123 -24.38 6.20 -1.37
C SER A 123 -23.98 4.90 -0.67
N ILE A 124 -24.39 3.74 -1.18
CA ILE A 124 -24.02 2.43 -0.63
C ILE A 124 -22.51 2.20 -0.77
N SER A 125 -21.94 2.45 -1.94
CA SER A 125 -20.50 2.29 -2.20
C SER A 125 -19.65 3.20 -1.30
N ASN A 126 -20.02 4.47 -1.12
CA ASN A 126 -19.35 5.37 -0.17
C ASN A 126 -19.44 4.87 1.27
N THR A 127 -20.57 4.30 1.67
CA THR A 127 -20.74 3.74 3.02
C THR A 127 -19.83 2.54 3.22
N ILE A 128 -19.73 1.65 2.23
CA ILE A 128 -18.83 0.49 2.27
C ILE A 128 -17.36 0.97 2.33
N ALA A 129 -16.98 1.94 1.50
CA ALA A 129 -15.65 2.53 1.52
C ALA A 129 -15.30 3.12 2.90
N LEU A 130 -16.23 3.87 3.49
CA LEU A 130 -16.08 4.45 4.82
C LEU A 130 -15.87 3.37 5.89
N LEU A 131 -16.73 2.35 5.93
CA LEU A 131 -16.65 1.29 6.94
C LEU A 131 -15.39 0.45 6.82
N LEU A 132 -15.02 0.07 5.60
CA LEU A 132 -13.78 -0.69 5.35
C LEU A 132 -12.54 0.12 5.72
N SER A 133 -12.54 1.42 5.41
CA SER A 133 -11.43 2.30 5.76
C SER A 133 -11.29 2.51 7.27
N LEU A 134 -12.41 2.77 7.97
CA LEU A 134 -12.41 2.88 9.43
C LEU A 134 -11.93 1.58 10.10
N TYR A 135 -12.33 0.44 9.56
CA TYR A 135 -11.88 -0.85 10.07
C TYR A 135 -10.39 -1.10 9.79
N ALA A 136 -9.86 -0.71 8.62
CA ALA A 136 -8.43 -0.78 8.34
C ALA A 136 -7.62 0.09 9.32
N VAL A 137 -8.04 1.34 9.54
CA VAL A 137 -7.42 2.26 10.50
C VAL A 137 -7.49 1.70 11.93
N PHE A 138 -8.63 1.14 12.32
CA PHE A 138 -8.81 0.50 13.61
C PHE A 138 -7.88 -0.72 13.78
N SER A 139 -7.73 -1.54 12.74
CA SER A 139 -6.82 -2.69 12.75
C SER A 139 -5.36 -2.26 12.96
N HIS A 140 -4.89 -1.23 12.23
CA HIS A 140 -3.56 -0.66 12.45
C HIS A 140 -3.38 -0.09 13.88
N PHE A 141 -4.44 0.48 14.46
CA PHE A 141 -4.42 0.93 15.85
C PHE A 141 -4.32 -0.24 16.84
N CYS A 142 -5.04 -1.35 16.59
CA CYS A 142 -4.96 -2.56 17.39
C CYS A 142 -3.57 -3.20 17.33
N VAL A 143 -2.95 -3.27 16.15
CA VAL A 143 -1.59 -3.81 15.96
C VAL A 143 -0.58 -3.15 16.91
N LYS A 144 -0.67 -1.83 17.13
CA LYS A 144 0.22 -1.10 18.04
C LYS A 144 0.07 -1.52 19.52
N ARG A 145 -1.00 -2.23 19.89
CA ARG A 145 -1.28 -2.71 21.25
C ARG A 145 -1.07 -4.22 21.42
N LEU A 146 -0.85 -4.95 20.33
CA LEU A 146 -0.63 -6.40 20.38
C LEU A 146 0.84 -6.71 20.69
N HIS A 147 1.06 -7.75 21.49
CA HIS A 147 2.41 -8.23 21.85
C HIS A 147 2.84 -9.48 21.08
N LYS A 148 1.89 -10.25 20.52
CA LYS A 148 2.18 -11.50 19.81
C LYS A 148 2.36 -11.24 18.32
N LYS A 149 3.48 -11.71 17.76
CA LYS A 149 3.82 -11.52 16.34
C LYS A 149 2.81 -12.13 15.38
N GLU A 150 2.25 -13.29 15.70
CA GLU A 150 1.26 -13.99 14.87
C GLU A 150 -0.03 -13.17 14.73
N ASP A 151 -0.54 -12.63 15.85
CA ASP A 151 -1.73 -11.80 15.88
C ASP A 151 -1.50 -10.46 15.16
N ILE A 152 -0.29 -9.90 15.23
CA ILE A 152 0.12 -8.68 14.50
C ILE A 152 0.08 -8.91 12.99
N ILE A 153 0.68 -10.00 12.50
CA ILE A 153 0.71 -10.32 11.06
C ILE A 153 -0.71 -10.55 10.55
N TYR A 154 -1.54 -11.27 11.31
CA TYR A 154 -2.94 -11.49 10.95
C TYR A 154 -3.72 -10.18 10.83
N GLN A 155 -3.62 -9.29 11.83
CA GLN A 155 -4.32 -8.00 11.80
C GLN A 155 -3.84 -7.07 10.69
N LEU A 156 -2.53 -7.06 10.39
CA LEU A 156 -1.98 -6.29 9.26
C LEU A 156 -2.48 -6.81 7.91
N ASN A 157 -2.56 -8.13 7.73
CA ASN A 157 -3.12 -8.71 6.52
C ASN A 157 -4.60 -8.33 6.36
N VAL A 158 -5.40 -8.45 7.42
CA VAL A 158 -6.81 -8.04 7.41
C VAL A 158 -6.95 -6.54 7.08
N ALA A 159 -6.12 -5.69 7.66
CA ALA A 159 -6.10 -4.24 7.38
C ALA A 159 -5.80 -3.96 5.91
N THR A 160 -4.84 -4.69 5.35
CA THR A 160 -4.43 -4.59 3.94
C THR A 160 -5.60 -4.96 3.01
N TYR A 161 -6.26 -6.10 3.26
CA TYR A 161 -7.43 -6.50 2.47
C TYR A 161 -8.58 -5.48 2.56
N CYS A 162 -8.85 -4.94 3.75
CA CYS A 162 -9.87 -3.92 3.93
C CYS A 162 -9.52 -2.60 3.21
N SER A 163 -8.24 -2.21 3.21
CA SER A 163 -7.76 -1.03 2.48
C SER A 163 -7.95 -1.17 0.98
N PHE A 164 -7.62 -2.34 0.41
CA PHE A 164 -7.90 -2.62 -1.00
C PHE A 164 -9.40 -2.59 -1.32
N GLY A 165 -10.23 -3.17 -0.45
CA GLY A 165 -11.68 -3.11 -0.59
C GLY A 165 -12.23 -1.68 -0.52
N ALA A 166 -11.69 -0.84 0.37
CA ALA A 166 -12.08 0.56 0.50
C ALA A 166 -11.72 1.37 -0.76
N ILE A 167 -10.52 1.17 -1.31
CA ILE A 167 -10.07 1.81 -2.56
C ILE A 167 -10.99 1.38 -3.71
N PHE A 168 -11.30 0.09 -3.82
CA PHE A 168 -12.22 -0.41 -4.85
C PHE A 168 -13.60 0.24 -4.73
N ALA A 169 -14.18 0.25 -3.53
CA ALA A 169 -15.48 0.85 -3.27
C ALA A 169 -15.50 2.37 -3.56
N MET A 170 -14.42 3.09 -3.25
CA MET A 170 -14.25 4.50 -3.59
C MET A 170 -14.29 4.75 -5.10
N VAL A 171 -13.62 3.91 -5.89
CA VAL A 171 -13.66 4.04 -7.35
C VAL A 171 -15.08 3.83 -7.88
N VAL A 172 -15.79 2.80 -7.39
CA VAL A 172 -17.20 2.56 -7.78
C VAL A 172 -18.10 3.74 -7.39
N ALA A 173 -17.89 4.31 -6.19
CA ALA A 173 -18.60 5.51 -5.76
C ALA A 173 -18.30 6.70 -6.68
N PHE A 174 -17.04 6.94 -7.03
CA PHE A 174 -16.67 8.02 -7.95
C PHE A 174 -17.37 7.89 -9.31
N ILE A 175 -17.37 6.68 -9.89
CA ILE A 175 -18.06 6.40 -11.15
C ILE A 175 -19.55 6.72 -10.98
N THR A 176 -20.25 6.02 -10.09
CA THR A 176 -21.71 6.13 -9.93
C THR A 176 -22.18 7.53 -9.51
N GLY A 177 -21.39 8.23 -8.69
CA GLY A 177 -21.61 9.62 -8.31
C GLY A 177 -21.49 10.57 -9.50
N SER A 178 -20.48 10.39 -10.35
CA SER A 178 -20.32 11.20 -11.57
C SER A 178 -21.51 11.03 -12.52
N TYR A 179 -22.01 9.81 -12.72
CA TYR A 179 -23.23 9.55 -13.49
C TYR A 179 -24.46 10.23 -12.88
N ALA A 180 -24.62 10.15 -11.56
CA ALA A 180 -25.80 10.70 -10.88
C ALA A 180 -25.88 12.23 -11.00
N VAL A 181 -24.72 12.90 -10.87
CA VAL A 181 -24.61 14.37 -10.82
C VAL A 181 -24.52 14.99 -12.21
N LEU A 182 -23.65 14.50 -13.10
CA LEU A 182 -23.37 15.17 -14.36
C LEU A 182 -24.37 14.82 -15.49
N ALA A 183 -25.31 13.89 -15.28
CA ALA A 183 -26.23 13.42 -16.34
C ALA A 183 -25.47 13.14 -17.65
N VAL A 184 -24.37 12.41 -17.49
CA VAL A 184 -23.27 12.28 -18.44
C VAL A 184 -23.74 11.69 -19.77
N THR A 185 -23.32 12.27 -20.91
CA THR A 185 -23.49 11.68 -22.25
C THR A 185 -22.80 10.32 -22.33
N GLU A 186 -23.29 9.41 -23.17
CA GLU A 186 -22.83 8.01 -23.22
C GLU A 186 -21.28 7.89 -23.36
N GLU A 187 -20.64 8.82 -24.06
CA GLU A 187 -19.20 8.86 -24.34
C GLU A 187 -18.30 9.09 -23.11
N PHE A 188 -18.64 10.04 -22.24
CA PHE A 188 -17.87 10.31 -21.02
C PHE A 188 -17.95 9.14 -20.03
N SER A 189 -19.11 8.50 -20.03
CA SER A 189 -19.45 7.32 -19.24
C SER A 189 -18.56 6.11 -19.59
N ILE A 190 -18.40 5.86 -20.89
CA ILE A 190 -17.51 4.82 -21.42
C ILE A 190 -16.05 5.16 -21.09
N THR A 191 -15.65 6.42 -21.25
CA THR A 191 -14.28 6.87 -20.97
C THR A 191 -13.88 6.65 -19.52
N VAL A 192 -14.75 7.01 -18.57
CA VAL A 192 -14.53 6.79 -17.14
C VAL A 192 -14.46 5.29 -16.81
N CYS A 193 -15.37 4.48 -17.37
CA CYS A 193 -15.33 3.02 -17.20
C CYS A 193 -14.01 2.42 -17.71
N VAL A 194 -13.56 2.80 -18.91
CA VAL A 194 -12.30 2.31 -19.50
C VAL A 194 -11.09 2.69 -18.64
N LEU A 195 -11.00 3.94 -18.19
CA LEU A 195 -9.94 4.41 -17.29
C LEU A 195 -9.91 3.61 -15.98
N CYS A 196 -11.07 3.35 -15.37
CA CYS A 196 -11.17 2.55 -14.16
C CYS A 196 -10.77 1.09 -14.41
N CYS A 197 -11.22 0.48 -15.51
CA CYS A 197 -10.81 -0.88 -15.88
C CYS A 197 -9.29 -0.98 -16.09
N CYS A 198 -8.68 -0.01 -16.76
CA CYS A 198 -7.23 0.05 -16.92
C CYS A 198 -6.52 0.13 -15.57
N PHE A 199 -6.96 1.04 -14.68
CA PHE A 199 -6.41 1.16 -13.33
C PHE A 199 -6.48 -0.17 -12.56
N PHE A 200 -7.62 -0.86 -12.61
CA PHE A 200 -7.78 -2.15 -11.94
C PHE A 200 -6.93 -3.26 -12.54
N ILE A 201 -6.73 -3.29 -13.86
CA ILE A 201 -5.83 -4.27 -14.48
C ILE A 201 -4.40 -4.03 -13.99
N PHE A 202 -3.93 -2.78 -13.93
CA PHE A 202 -2.61 -2.46 -13.40
C PHE A 202 -2.48 -2.79 -11.91
N ALA A 203 -3.45 -2.40 -11.10
CA ALA A 203 -3.48 -2.68 -9.66
C ALA A 203 -3.56 -4.19 -9.36
N PHE A 204 -4.33 -4.95 -10.15
CA PHE A 204 -4.41 -6.40 -10.02
C PHE A 204 -3.10 -7.06 -10.42
N ARG A 205 -2.41 -6.53 -11.44
CA ARG A 205 -1.11 -7.05 -11.88
C ARG A 205 -0.02 -6.88 -10.81
N THR A 206 0.00 -5.73 -10.12
CA THR A 206 0.91 -5.49 -8.99
C THR A 206 0.54 -6.34 -7.78
N LEU A 207 -0.75 -6.45 -7.46
CA LEU A 207 -1.25 -7.33 -6.38
C LEU A 207 -0.88 -8.79 -6.63
N TRP A 208 -1.05 -9.27 -7.86
CA TRP A 208 -0.65 -10.62 -8.28
C TRP A 208 0.86 -10.84 -8.14
N GLY A 209 1.67 -9.83 -8.48
CA GLY A 209 3.11 -9.85 -8.26
C GLY A 209 3.48 -10.07 -6.79
N MET A 210 2.83 -9.37 -5.87
CA MET A 210 3.06 -9.50 -4.42
C MET A 210 2.59 -10.86 -3.87
N ILE A 211 1.39 -11.31 -4.26
CA ILE A 211 0.82 -12.62 -3.84
C ILE A 211 1.72 -13.78 -4.31
N MET A 212 2.24 -13.70 -5.53
CA MET A 212 3.14 -14.72 -6.06
C MET A 212 4.49 -14.73 -5.33
N GLN A 213 4.93 -13.61 -4.75
CA GLN A 213 6.18 -13.51 -4.01
C GLN A 213 6.10 -14.16 -2.62
N GLU A 214 4.92 -14.16 -1.98
CA GLU A 214 4.70 -14.81 -0.68
C GLU A 214 4.52 -16.34 -0.77
N ASN A 215 4.12 -16.90 -1.92
CA ASN A 215 3.89 -18.34 -2.07
C ASN A 215 4.53 -18.94 -3.34
N PRO A 216 5.82 -19.34 -3.29
CA PRO A 216 6.48 -20.00 -4.42
C PRO A 216 5.83 -21.34 -4.83
N SER A 217 5.08 -21.98 -3.92
CA SER A 217 4.27 -23.18 -4.18
C SER A 217 3.01 -22.90 -5.03
N PHE A 218 2.42 -21.71 -4.90
CA PHE A 218 1.29 -21.30 -5.74
C PHE A 218 1.75 -20.97 -7.16
N LEU A 219 2.94 -20.37 -7.28
CA LEU A 219 3.62 -20.10 -8.54
C LEU A 219 3.85 -21.38 -9.38
N SER A 220 4.26 -22.48 -8.74
CA SER A 220 4.46 -23.76 -9.41
C SER A 220 3.13 -24.45 -9.76
N ALA A 221 2.12 -24.39 -8.89
CA ALA A 221 0.79 -24.91 -9.17
C ALA A 221 0.09 -24.17 -10.33
N TRP A 222 0.21 -22.84 -10.38
CA TRP A 222 -0.34 -22.00 -11.45
C TRP A 222 0.36 -22.25 -12.79
N LYS A 223 1.70 -22.38 -12.79
CA LYS A 223 2.45 -22.76 -14.00
C LYS A 223 2.06 -24.14 -14.51
N SER A 224 1.87 -25.10 -13.60
CA SER A 224 1.38 -26.44 -13.92
C SER A 224 -0.01 -26.39 -14.57
N PHE A 225 -0.94 -25.63 -13.98
CA PHE A 225 -2.29 -25.42 -14.49
C PHE A 225 -2.28 -24.77 -15.90
N ILE A 226 -1.49 -23.73 -16.13
CA ILE A 226 -1.38 -23.11 -17.46
C ILE A 226 -0.80 -24.10 -18.49
N SER A 227 0.18 -24.92 -18.10
CA SER A 227 0.77 -25.93 -18.99
C SER A 227 -0.17 -27.08 -19.33
N THR A 228 -1.21 -27.33 -18.53
CA THR A 228 -2.22 -28.37 -18.80
C THR A 228 -3.23 -27.95 -19.86
N TRP A 229 -3.33 -26.65 -20.15
CA TRP A 229 -4.27 -26.07 -21.12
C TRP A 229 -3.57 -25.52 -22.37
N LYS A 230 -2.30 -25.88 -22.58
CA LYS A 230 -1.52 -25.58 -23.79
C LYS A 230 -1.18 -26.87 -24.52
#